data_AF-A0A2D9X4W4-F1
#
_entry.id   AF-A0A2D9X4W4-F1
#
_cell.length_a   1.000
_cell.length_b   1.000
_cell.length_c   1.000
_cell.angle_alpha   90.00
_cell.angle_beta   90.00
_cell.angle_gamma   90.00
#
_symmetry.space_group_name_H-M   'P 1'
#
loop_
_entity.id
_entity.type
_entity.pdbx_description
1 polymer ?
#
loop_
_entity_poly.entity_id
_entity_poly.type
_entity_poly.pdbx_seq_one_letter_code
_entity_poly.pdbx_strand_id
1 'polypeptide(L)'
;MIETKAMTVGLTIIELVVVLVISAILSSIVIPNYTKLQVHAKYSHLKQTAYSIQMAIETFFLYHGVYPDLDSIEALLDLLKQESLIKQIPLNPFTNNPLSSSDVSGKMTYGFDSFHDVYTIEVFDQGNEDSLLLLSN
;
A
#
# COMPACT_ATOMS: atom_id res chain seq x y z
N MET A 1 23.57 -34.75 52.76
CA MET A 1 22.89 -34.29 51.53
C MET A 1 21.89 -33.21 51.94
N ILE A 2 21.99 -32.01 51.39
CA ILE A 2 21.03 -30.92 51.64
C ILE A 2 20.31 -30.69 50.31
N GLU A 3 19.00 -30.90 50.28
CA GLU A 3 18.17 -30.61 49.11
C GLU A 3 17.80 -29.12 49.10
N THR A 4 18.29 -28.39 48.12
CA THR A 4 17.97 -26.98 47.93
C THR A 4 16.62 -26.88 47.20
N LYS A 5 15.54 -26.70 47.96
CA LYS A 5 14.21 -26.47 47.39
C LYS A 5 14.17 -25.11 46.70
N ALA A 6 14.07 -25.10 45.37
CA ALA A 6 13.86 -23.88 44.60
C ALA A 6 12.50 -23.26 44.97
N MET A 7 12.50 -21.99 45.35
CA MET A 7 11.31 -21.26 45.78
C MET A 7 10.62 -20.68 44.53
N THR A 8 9.54 -21.32 44.06
CA THR A 8 8.73 -20.79 42.96
C THR A 8 7.89 -19.61 43.48
N VAL A 9 8.18 -18.41 43.01
CA VAL A 9 7.37 -17.22 43.30
C VAL A 9 6.17 -17.21 42.34
N GLY A 10 4.95 -17.24 42.89
CA GLY A 10 3.71 -17.20 42.11
C GLY A 10 3.21 -15.77 41.91
N LEU A 11 2.71 -15.47 40.71
CA LEU A 11 2.05 -14.20 40.40
C LEU A 11 0.70 -14.13 41.15
N THR A 12 0.38 -12.98 41.75
CA THR A 12 -0.92 -12.83 42.43
C THR A 12 -2.02 -12.43 41.45
N ILE A 13 -3.28 -12.80 41.72
CA ILE A 13 -4.42 -12.41 40.87
C ILE A 13 -4.55 -10.88 40.81
N ILE A 14 -4.33 -10.19 41.93
CA ILE A 14 -4.41 -8.73 41.97
C ILE A 14 -3.37 -8.07 41.06
N GLU A 15 -2.20 -8.67 40.91
CA GLU A 15 -1.12 -8.18 40.06
C GLU A 15 -1.47 -8.31 38.58
N LEU A 16 -2.09 -9.43 38.17
CA LEU A 16 -2.65 -9.56 36.83
C LEU A 16 -3.82 -8.58 36.62
N VAL A 17 -4.64 -8.36 37.65
CA VAL A 17 -5.81 -7.47 37.58
C VAL A 17 -5.42 -6.00 37.36
N VAL A 18 -4.41 -5.51 38.09
CA VAL A 18 -3.92 -4.13 37.91
C VAL A 18 -3.27 -3.95 36.54
N VAL A 19 -2.52 -4.95 36.06
CA VAL A 19 -1.88 -4.90 34.74
C VAL A 19 -2.90 -4.85 33.61
N LEU A 20 -3.97 -5.67 33.64
CA LEU A 20 -4.98 -5.57 32.57
C LEU A 20 -5.67 -4.21 32.58
N VAL A 21 -5.95 -3.64 33.76
CA VAL A 21 -6.64 -2.35 33.88
C VAL A 21 -5.81 -1.24 33.23
N ILE A 22 -4.51 -1.18 33.54
CA ILE A 22 -3.61 -0.19 32.93
C ILE A 22 -3.47 -0.45 31.42
N SER A 23 -3.34 -1.72 31.00
CA SER A 23 -3.24 -2.08 29.58
C SER A 23 -4.49 -1.73 28.78
N ALA A 24 -5.69 -1.81 29.37
CA ALA A 24 -6.94 -1.44 28.74
C ALA A 24 -7.04 0.08 28.51
N ILE A 25 -6.59 0.88 29.47
CA ILE A 25 -6.53 2.35 29.35
C ILE A 25 -5.56 2.74 28.24
N LEU A 26 -4.35 2.17 28.23
CA LEU A 26 -3.35 2.43 27.18
C LEU A 26 -3.87 2.00 25.80
N SER A 27 -4.42 0.79 25.69
CA SER A 27 -4.91 0.26 24.41
C SER A 27 -6.04 1.10 23.84
N SER A 28 -6.93 1.63 24.68
CA SER A 28 -8.04 2.49 24.24
C SER A 28 -7.57 3.76 23.53
N ILE A 29 -6.42 4.31 23.90
CA ILE A 29 -5.84 5.52 23.28
C ILE A 29 -5.01 5.15 22.04
N VAL A 30 -4.25 4.05 22.11
CA VAL A 30 -3.27 3.66 21.08
C VAL A 30 -3.94 3.13 19.80
N ILE A 31 -4.98 2.30 19.92
CA ILE A 31 -5.62 1.63 18.78
C ILE A 31 -6.10 2.61 17.68
N PRO A 32 -6.90 3.65 17.97
CA PRO A 32 -7.39 4.54 16.92
C PRO A 32 -6.27 5.32 16.22
N ASN A 33 -5.20 5.67 16.95
CA ASN A 33 -4.04 6.33 16.36
C ASN A 33 -3.25 5.40 15.43
N TYR A 34 -3.07 4.14 15.84
CA TYR A 34 -2.37 3.13 15.07
C TYR A 34 -3.07 2.85 13.72
N THR A 35 -4.39 2.70 13.69
CA THR A 35 -5.15 2.48 12.45
C THR A 35 -4.97 3.63 11.45
N LYS A 36 -4.98 4.89 11.91
CA LYS A 36 -4.74 6.05 11.04
C LYS A 36 -3.33 6.05 10.44
N LEU A 37 -2.33 5.73 11.26
CA LEU A 37 -0.93 5.62 10.80
C LEU A 37 -0.76 4.49 9.78
N GLN A 38 -1.43 3.35 9.97
CA GLN A 38 -1.43 2.27 8.99
C GLN A 38 -2.02 2.72 7.65
N VAL A 39 -3.17 3.39 7.65
CA VAL A 39 -3.80 3.91 6.41
C VAL A 39 -2.87 4.90 5.71
N HIS A 40 -2.25 5.82 6.45
CA HIS A 40 -1.28 6.75 5.89
C HIS A 40 -0.07 6.05 5.26
N ALA A 41 0.46 5.02 5.91
CA ALA A 41 1.55 4.22 5.34
C ALA A 41 1.15 3.53 4.04
N LYS A 42 -0.08 3.02 3.95
CA LYS A 42 -0.64 2.43 2.72
C LYS A 42 -0.78 3.48 1.61
N TYR A 43 -1.24 4.69 1.91
CA TYR A 43 -1.29 5.79 0.94
C TYR A 43 0.10 6.17 0.42
N SER A 44 1.08 6.27 1.30
CA SER A 44 2.47 6.53 0.90
C SER A 44 3.02 5.41 0.01
N HIS A 45 2.67 4.16 0.28
CA HIS A 45 3.04 3.03 -0.56
C HIS A 45 2.40 3.10 -1.96
N LEU A 46 1.10 3.41 -2.06
CA LEU A 46 0.43 3.62 -3.35
C LEU A 46 1.08 4.74 -4.17
N LYS A 47 1.40 5.87 -3.53
CA LYS A 47 2.08 6.99 -4.18
C LYS A 47 3.46 6.58 -4.70
N GLN A 48 4.25 5.87 -3.88
CA GLN A 48 5.55 5.36 -4.29
C GLN A 48 5.45 4.39 -5.47
N THR A 49 4.46 3.50 -5.46
CA THR A 49 4.18 2.59 -6.57
C THR A 49 3.81 3.35 -7.84
N ALA A 50 2.98 4.39 -7.75
CA ALA A 50 2.62 5.23 -8.90
C ALA A 50 3.84 5.92 -9.51
N TYR A 51 4.73 6.50 -8.69
CA TYR A 51 5.99 7.07 -9.18
C TYR A 51 6.91 6.01 -9.81
N SER A 52 6.94 4.79 -9.26
CA SER A 52 7.70 3.69 -9.85
C SER A 52 7.15 3.28 -11.22
N ILE A 53 5.83 3.26 -11.38
CA ILE A 53 5.17 2.98 -12.67
C ILE A 53 5.45 4.12 -13.64
N GLN A 54 5.36 5.37 -13.19
CA GLN A 54 5.69 6.55 -14.00
C GLN A 54 7.12 6.43 -14.58
N MET A 55 8.12 6.15 -13.74
CA MET A 55 9.50 5.95 -14.22
C MET A 55 9.61 4.81 -15.24
N ALA A 56 8.83 3.73 -15.07
CA ALA A 56 8.82 2.62 -16.02
C ALA A 56 8.19 3.03 -17.37
N ILE A 57 7.13 3.84 -17.36
CA ILE A 57 6.51 4.40 -18.57
C ILE A 57 7.49 5.34 -19.29
N GLU A 58 8.15 6.24 -18.56
CA GLU A 58 9.15 7.13 -19.14
C GLU A 58 10.31 6.32 -19.75
N THR A 59 10.73 5.25 -19.08
CA THR A 59 11.74 4.33 -19.62
C THR A 59 11.25 3.61 -20.88
N PHE A 60 9.98 3.22 -20.93
CA PHE A 60 9.36 2.65 -22.13
C PHE A 60 9.39 3.64 -23.29
N PHE A 61 9.04 4.91 -23.05
CA PHE A 61 9.11 5.97 -24.04
C PHE A 61 10.55 6.16 -24.57
N LEU A 62 11.57 6.07 -23.72
CA LEU A 62 12.97 6.14 -24.16
C LEU A 62 13.37 5.01 -25.12
N TYR A 63 12.75 3.83 -25.01
CA TYR A 63 13.04 2.69 -25.88
C TYR A 63 12.21 2.69 -27.16
N HIS A 64 10.93 3.04 -27.09
CA HIS A 64 9.98 2.90 -28.19
C HIS A 64 9.60 4.23 -28.87
N GLY A 65 9.89 5.37 -28.24
CA GLY A 65 9.57 6.71 -28.73
C GLY A 65 8.08 7.08 -28.68
N VAL A 66 7.25 6.24 -28.05
CA VAL A 66 5.80 6.43 -27.89
C VAL A 66 5.37 5.99 -26.49
N TYR A 67 4.35 6.62 -25.94
CA TYR A 67 3.72 6.16 -24.70
C TYR A 67 2.79 4.96 -24.97
N PRO A 68 2.56 4.10 -23.97
CA PRO A 68 1.61 2.99 -24.11
C PRO A 68 0.17 3.49 -24.29
N ASP A 69 -0.39 3.29 -25.48
CA ASP A 69 -1.80 3.56 -25.79
C ASP A 69 -2.68 2.43 -25.24
N LEU A 70 -3.00 2.51 -23.94
CA LEU A 70 -3.76 1.49 -23.21
C LEU A 70 -4.81 2.16 -22.33
N ASP A 71 -6.01 1.56 -22.28
CA ASP A 71 -7.13 2.08 -21.48
C ASP A 71 -7.20 1.49 -20.05
N SER A 72 -6.26 0.60 -19.70
CA SER A 72 -6.26 -0.10 -18.41
C SER A 72 -4.87 -0.20 -17.81
N ILE A 73 -4.81 0.02 -16.50
CA ILE A 73 -3.60 -0.18 -15.72
C ILE A 73 -3.12 -1.63 -15.74
N GLU A 74 -4.03 -2.60 -15.84
CA GLU A 74 -3.67 -4.03 -15.86
C GLU A 74 -2.85 -4.36 -17.12
N ALA A 75 -3.34 -3.90 -18.27
CA ALA A 75 -2.66 -4.06 -19.55
C ALA A 75 -1.30 -3.36 -19.55
N LEU A 76 -1.23 -2.17 -18.92
CA LEU A 76 0.03 -1.44 -18.78
C LEU A 76 1.04 -2.23 -17.93
N LEU A 77 0.61 -2.76 -16.78
CA LEU A 77 1.50 -3.52 -15.89
C LEU A 77 1.98 -4.82 -16.54
N ASP A 78 1.13 -5.49 -17.32
CA ASP A 78 1.54 -6.67 -18.09
C ASP A 78 2.57 -6.35 -19.18
N LEU A 79 2.38 -5.24 -19.91
CA LEU A 79 3.34 -4.75 -20.89
C LEU A 79 4.68 -4.38 -20.24
N LEU A 80 4.66 -3.60 -19.16
CA LEU A 80 5.88 -3.20 -18.43
C LEU A 80 6.62 -4.40 -17.85
N LYS A 81 5.90 -5.46 -17.48
CA LYS A 81 6.50 -6.72 -17.01
C LYS A 81 7.12 -7.50 -18.17
N GLN A 82 6.47 -7.56 -19.32
CA GLN A 82 6.99 -8.22 -20.51
C GLN A 82 8.30 -7.58 -20.98
N GLU A 83 8.38 -6.26 -20.97
CA GLU A 83 9.60 -5.49 -21.30
C GLU A 83 10.64 -5.47 -20.17
N SER A 84 10.41 -6.21 -19.06
CA SER A 84 11.29 -6.26 -17.89
C SER A 84 11.58 -4.90 -17.24
N LEU A 85 10.72 -3.91 -17.47
CA LEU A 85 10.81 -2.56 -16.88
C LEU A 85 10.35 -2.55 -15.41
N ILE A 86 9.50 -3.51 -15.04
CA ILE A 86 9.14 -3.80 -13.65
C ILE A 86 9.44 -5.27 -13.31
N LYS A 87 9.94 -5.51 -12.09
CA LYS A 87 10.33 -6.87 -11.63
C LYS A 87 9.12 -7.75 -11.31
N GLN A 88 8.05 -7.15 -10.82
CA GLN A 88 6.83 -7.83 -10.42
C GLN A 88 5.66 -6.85 -10.50
N ILE A 89 4.46 -7.36 -10.73
CA ILE A 89 3.24 -6.54 -10.68
C ILE A 89 3.04 -6.11 -9.23
N PRO A 90 2.99 -4.80 -8.94
CA PRO A 90 2.80 -4.32 -7.59
C PRO A 90 1.43 -4.72 -7.05
N LEU A 91 1.40 -5.07 -5.77
CA LEU A 91 0.18 -5.40 -5.05
C LEU A 91 -0.43 -4.12 -4.46
N ASN A 92 -1.76 -4.07 -4.42
CA ASN A 92 -2.50 -3.04 -3.73
C ASN A 92 -2.40 -3.27 -2.20
N PRO A 93 -1.87 -2.31 -1.40
CA PRO A 93 -1.74 -2.46 0.05
C PRO A 93 -3.08 -2.46 0.81
N PHE A 94 -4.20 -2.13 0.15
CA PHE A 94 -5.54 -2.19 0.72
C PHE A 94 -6.21 -3.54 0.49
N THR A 95 -6.15 -4.08 -0.73
CA THR A 95 -6.83 -5.33 -1.12
C THR A 95 -5.91 -6.55 -1.11
N ASN A 96 -4.59 -6.36 -1.03
CA ASN A 96 -3.54 -7.39 -1.19
C ASN A 96 -3.60 -8.16 -2.53
N ASN A 97 -4.34 -7.64 -3.51
CA ASN A 97 -4.42 -8.19 -4.85
C ASN A 97 -3.51 -7.41 -5.81
N PRO A 98 -3.17 -7.95 -6.99
CA PRO A 98 -2.54 -7.17 -8.05
C PRO A 98 -3.36 -5.91 -8.36
N LEU A 99 -2.69 -4.76 -8.58
CA LEU A 99 -3.39 -3.50 -8.88
C LEU A 99 -4.36 -3.69 -10.06
N SER A 100 -5.63 -3.38 -9.82
CA SER A 100 -6.69 -3.46 -10.82
C SER A 100 -7.49 -2.16 -10.85
N SER A 101 -8.00 -1.82 -12.04
CA SER A 101 -8.95 -0.72 -12.21
C SER A 101 -10.33 -1.02 -11.60
N SER A 102 -10.55 -2.24 -11.09
CA SER A 102 -11.76 -2.67 -10.39
C SER A 102 -11.63 -2.73 -8.85
N ASP A 103 -10.47 -2.32 -8.30
CA ASP A 103 -10.23 -2.37 -6.86
C ASP A 103 -11.24 -1.52 -6.07
N VAL A 104 -11.82 -2.12 -5.03
CA VAL A 104 -12.82 -1.49 -4.14
C VAL A 104 -12.18 -0.43 -3.22
N SER A 105 -10.85 -0.43 -3.08
CA SER A 105 -10.12 0.53 -2.25
C SER A 105 -8.71 0.80 -2.78
N GLY A 106 -8.29 2.06 -2.82
CA GLY A 106 -6.95 2.44 -3.25
C GLY A 106 -6.72 2.15 -4.72
N LYS A 107 -7.75 2.35 -5.55
CA LYS A 107 -7.69 2.11 -6.99
C LYS A 107 -6.62 2.98 -7.64
N MET A 108 -5.98 2.45 -8.68
CA MET A 108 -5.11 3.22 -9.55
C MET A 108 -5.62 3.07 -10.98
N THR A 109 -5.81 4.20 -11.67
CA THR A 109 -6.22 4.23 -13.08
C THR A 109 -5.10 4.76 -13.93
N TYR A 110 -5.08 4.27 -15.15
CA TYR A 110 -4.26 4.78 -16.23
C TYR A 110 -5.20 5.22 -17.34
N GLY A 111 -4.96 6.41 -17.87
CA GLY A 111 -5.65 6.91 -19.06
C GLY A 111 -4.62 7.51 -20.01
N PHE A 112 -4.72 7.18 -21.29
CA PHE A 112 -3.90 7.78 -22.33
C PHE A 112 -4.79 8.61 -23.27
N ASP A 113 -4.39 9.85 -23.53
CA ASP A 113 -5.04 10.71 -24.52
C ASP A 113 -4.21 10.75 -25.80
N SER A 114 -4.65 9.98 -26.82
CA SER A 114 -3.99 9.88 -28.12
C SER A 114 -3.97 11.19 -28.92
N PHE A 115 -4.79 12.20 -28.56
CA PHE A 115 -4.81 13.49 -29.25
C PHE A 115 -3.70 14.44 -28.78
N HIS A 116 -3.31 14.33 -27.52
CA HIS A 116 -2.30 15.20 -26.91
C HIS A 116 -0.99 14.46 -26.59
N ASP A 117 -0.93 13.15 -26.80
CA ASP A 117 0.19 12.27 -26.43
C ASP A 117 0.52 12.36 -24.93
N VAL A 118 -0.53 12.53 -24.12
CA VAL A 118 -0.44 12.70 -22.67
C VAL A 118 -0.97 11.45 -21.99
N TYR A 119 -0.16 10.85 -21.11
CA TYR A 119 -0.63 9.83 -20.18
C TYR A 119 -1.02 10.43 -18.84
N THR A 120 -1.99 9.81 -18.17
CA THR A 120 -2.44 10.18 -16.83
C THR A 120 -2.48 8.94 -15.94
N ILE A 121 -1.87 9.04 -14.76
CA ILE A 121 -1.98 8.05 -13.69
C ILE A 121 -2.71 8.74 -12.53
N GLU A 122 -3.87 8.22 -12.16
CA GLU A 122 -4.63 8.71 -11.02
C GLU A 122 -4.70 7.63 -9.94
N VAL A 123 -4.34 8.02 -8.72
CA VAL A 123 -4.37 7.16 -7.54
C VAL A 123 -5.50 7.65 -6.65
N PHE A 124 -6.39 6.75 -6.26
CA PHE A 124 -7.53 7.04 -5.41
C PHE A 124 -7.28 6.68 -3.95
N ASP A 125 -8.09 7.28 -3.08
CA ASP A 125 -8.10 7.01 -1.65
C ASP A 125 -8.73 5.64 -1.30
N GLN A 126 -8.80 5.31 -0.01
CA GLN A 126 -9.39 4.05 0.43
C GLN A 126 -10.87 3.93 0.02
N GLY A 127 -11.60 5.05 -0.07
CA GLY A 127 -13.02 5.09 -0.47
C GLY A 127 -13.25 5.13 -1.99
N ASN A 128 -12.21 5.34 -2.79
CA ASN A 128 -12.30 5.70 -4.21
C ASN A 128 -13.15 6.95 -4.49
N GLU A 129 -13.24 7.86 -3.52
CA GLU A 129 -14.00 9.12 -3.64
C GLU A 129 -13.07 10.31 -3.92
N ASP A 130 -11.84 10.28 -3.40
CA ASP A 130 -10.86 11.35 -3.55
C ASP A 130 -9.61 10.86 -4.28
N SER A 131 -9.06 11.69 -5.18
CA SER A 131 -7.77 11.43 -5.81
C SER A 131 -6.62 11.85 -4.89
N LEU A 132 -5.79 10.88 -4.51
CA LEU A 132 -4.61 11.07 -3.67
C LEU A 132 -3.41 11.65 -4.42
N LEU A 133 -3.33 11.34 -5.72
CA LEU A 133 -2.24 11.73 -6.59
C LEU A 133 -2.69 11.64 -8.04
N LEU A 134 -2.40 12.67 -8.81
CA LEU A 134 -2.53 12.68 -10.27
C LEU A 134 -1.15 12.96 -10.86
N LEU A 135 -0.67 12.07 -11.72
CA LEU A 135 0.58 12.20 -12.46
C LEU A 135 0.24 12.29 -13.94
N SER A 136 0.92 13.20 -14.62
CA SER A 136 0.84 13.39 -16.07
C SER A 136 2.26 13.59 -16.59
N ASN A 137 2.48 13.29 -17.87
CA ASN A 137 3.61 13.85 -18.62
C ASN A 137 3.39 15.35 -18.87
#